data_AF-A0A9D7WG43-F1
#
_entry.id   AF-A0A9D7WG43-F1
#
_cell.length_a   1.000
_cell.length_b   1.000
_cell.length_c   1.000
_cell.angle_alpha   90.00
_cell.angle_beta   90.00
_cell.angle_gamma   90.00
#
_symmetry.space_group_name_H-M   'P 1'
#
loop_
_entity.id
_entity.type
_entity.pdbx_description
1 polymer ?
#
loop_
_entity_poly.entity_id
_entity_poly.type
_entity_poly.pdbx_seq_one_letter_code
_entity_poly.pdbx_strand_id
1 'polypeptide(L)'
;MPKLLVYDTNRKITTNFTLAFARGAIKYNNEINGPWEVKHRSIGHYIDHGIPEDMQAGVDAIATLGILRGTGLLLRYAKQQGIDFYYMDHAYFKPGYSGKGWMRIVKNGHACTTLRDVGADRWKGFHKNAGYNKELWRTNGERGSAIIICPPTHAVSWFMGLEQDWGEMVVSKLKAYLPENEHSRIVIRRKPKEPIVDGNGNLIELREYPQDGTLEQVLDDAHCVIAYNSMVALEATLKGIPVITSEQSCCTRVSFSLEDFKDNPMPEKFNQEPLNRQALLNWLACNQFKKSEIESGKAWGMLQENYSGV
;
A
#
# COMPACT_ATOMS: atom_id res chain seq x y z
N MET A 1 -21.79 15.98 15.90
CA MET A 1 -21.33 14.58 15.96
C MET A 1 -20.48 14.34 14.73
N PRO A 2 -19.24 13.83 14.83
CA PRO A 2 -18.42 13.49 13.67
C PRO A 2 -19.14 12.45 12.80
N LYS A 3 -19.03 12.61 11.48
CA LYS A 3 -19.68 11.76 10.48
C LYS A 3 -18.66 10.86 9.81
N LEU A 4 -19.03 9.60 9.62
CA LEU A 4 -18.30 8.66 8.77
C LEU A 4 -19.18 8.25 7.59
N LEU A 5 -18.83 8.71 6.39
CA LEU A 5 -19.50 8.31 5.15
C LEU A 5 -18.72 7.18 4.46
N VAL A 6 -19.29 5.98 4.45
CA VAL A 6 -18.68 4.80 3.82
C VAL A 6 -19.27 4.59 2.43
N TYR A 7 -18.44 4.74 1.41
CA TYR A 7 -18.84 4.61 0.01
C TYR A 7 -18.51 3.22 -0.52
N ASP A 8 -19.48 2.59 -1.17
CA ASP A 8 -19.25 1.34 -1.92
C ASP A 8 -18.46 1.55 -3.21
N THR A 9 -18.43 0.53 -4.07
CA THR A 9 -17.73 0.58 -5.35
C THR A 9 -18.59 0.08 -6.52
N ASN A 10 -19.91 -0.04 -6.32
CA ASN A 10 -20.86 -0.69 -7.25
C ASN A 10 -20.46 -2.12 -7.70
N ARG A 11 -19.66 -2.83 -6.89
CA ARG A 11 -19.22 -4.21 -7.16
C ARG A 11 -19.46 -5.08 -5.95
N LYS A 12 -20.28 -6.13 -6.10
CA LYS A 12 -20.74 -7.01 -5.00
C LYS A 12 -19.65 -7.38 -3.99
N ILE A 13 -18.50 -7.88 -4.46
CA ILE A 13 -17.41 -8.36 -3.59
C ILE A 13 -16.87 -7.23 -2.70
N THR A 14 -16.54 -6.09 -3.28
CA THR A 14 -15.94 -4.95 -2.58
C THR A 14 -16.99 -4.14 -1.79
N THR A 15 -18.22 -4.02 -2.30
CA THR A 15 -19.36 -3.47 -1.56
C THR A 15 -19.57 -4.21 -0.25
N ASN A 16 -19.44 -5.55 -0.23
CA ASN A 16 -19.56 -6.34 1.00
C ASN A 16 -18.53 -5.94 2.08
N PHE A 17 -17.32 -5.51 1.70
CA PHE A 17 -16.33 -5.02 2.66
C PHE A 17 -16.67 -3.63 3.19
N THR A 18 -17.15 -2.73 2.32
CA THR A 18 -17.57 -1.38 2.74
C THR A 18 -18.80 -1.44 3.67
N LEU A 19 -19.76 -2.32 3.40
CA LEU A 19 -20.89 -2.57 4.28
C LEU A 19 -20.46 -3.18 5.62
N ALA A 20 -19.55 -4.16 5.59
CA ALA A 20 -18.99 -4.74 6.81
C ALA A 20 -18.27 -3.69 7.65
N PHE A 21 -17.51 -2.79 7.02
CA PHE A 21 -16.81 -1.71 7.72
C PHE A 21 -17.79 -0.72 8.36
N ALA A 22 -18.82 -0.28 7.64
CA ALA A 22 -19.86 0.59 8.19
C ALA A 22 -20.57 -0.06 9.39
N ARG A 23 -20.97 -1.33 9.27
CA ARG A 23 -21.61 -2.08 10.37
C ARG A 23 -20.69 -2.25 11.57
N GLY A 24 -19.42 -2.57 11.33
CA GLY A 24 -18.42 -2.70 12.39
C GLY A 24 -18.20 -1.38 13.12
N ALA A 25 -18.07 -0.27 12.39
CA ALA A 25 -17.94 1.06 12.97
C ALA A 25 -19.16 1.42 13.83
N ILE A 26 -20.39 1.18 13.35
CA ILE A 26 -21.63 1.37 14.13
C ILE A 26 -21.61 0.53 15.41
N LYS A 27 -21.28 -0.76 15.28
CA LYS A 27 -21.29 -1.69 16.41
C LYS A 27 -20.32 -1.26 17.50
N TYR A 28 -19.06 -1.00 17.14
CA TYR A 28 -18.05 -0.55 18.09
C TYR A 28 -18.44 0.81 18.68
N ASN A 29 -18.89 1.76 17.85
CA ASN A 29 -19.32 3.07 18.33
C ASN A 29 -20.46 2.97 19.35
N ASN A 30 -21.46 2.12 19.12
CA ASN A 30 -22.54 1.91 20.09
C ASN A 30 -22.05 1.22 21.38
N GLU A 31 -21.14 0.25 21.27
CA GLU A 31 -20.57 -0.47 22.42
C GLU A 31 -19.87 0.47 23.41
N ILE A 32 -19.19 1.51 22.90
CA ILE A 32 -18.46 2.48 23.73
C ILE A 32 -19.21 3.81 23.93
N ASN A 33 -20.47 3.92 23.51
CA ASN A 33 -21.21 5.19 23.44
C ASN A 33 -20.43 6.32 22.71
N GLY A 34 -19.76 5.95 21.62
CA GLY A 34 -18.92 6.82 20.83
C GLY A 34 -19.70 7.85 20.00
N PRO A 35 -19.01 8.86 19.47
CA PRO A 35 -19.67 10.05 18.92
C PRO A 35 -20.01 9.95 17.41
N TRP A 36 -19.64 8.86 16.74
CA TRP A 36 -19.70 8.78 15.27
C TRP A 36 -21.11 8.51 14.73
N GLU A 37 -21.55 9.36 13.81
CA GLU A 37 -22.69 9.07 12.93
C GLU A 37 -22.17 8.38 11.66
N VAL A 38 -22.54 7.10 11.47
CA VAL A 38 -22.05 6.32 10.32
C VAL A 38 -23.15 6.12 9.29
N LYS A 39 -22.87 6.44 8.03
CA LYS A 39 -23.78 6.21 6.90
C LYS A 39 -23.06 5.49 5.77
N HIS A 40 -23.76 4.56 5.11
CA HIS A 40 -23.30 3.90 3.90
C HIS A 40 -23.97 4.53 2.67
N ARG A 41 -23.21 4.77 1.59
CA ARG A 41 -23.70 5.36 0.34
C ARG A 41 -23.10 4.65 -0.87
N SER A 42 -23.79 4.76 -2.01
CA SER A 42 -23.21 4.31 -3.29
C SER A 42 -22.13 5.28 -3.77
N ILE A 43 -21.13 4.78 -4.48
CA ILE A 43 -20.16 5.68 -5.15
C ILE A 43 -20.84 6.55 -6.22
N GLY A 44 -21.93 6.07 -6.82
CA GLY A 44 -22.74 6.85 -7.75
C GLY A 44 -23.29 8.14 -7.11
N HIS A 45 -23.71 8.08 -5.85
CA HIS A 45 -24.15 9.28 -5.14
C HIS A 45 -23.06 10.37 -5.09
N TYR A 46 -21.80 9.98 -4.86
CA TYR A 46 -20.68 10.94 -4.88
C TYR A 46 -20.44 11.48 -6.30
N ILE A 47 -20.53 10.63 -7.33
CA ILE A 47 -20.35 11.08 -8.71
C ILE A 47 -21.41 12.10 -9.11
N ASP A 48 -22.66 11.87 -8.70
CA ASP A 48 -23.79 12.70 -9.10
C ASP A 48 -23.92 13.99 -8.25
N HIS A 49 -23.55 13.94 -6.97
CA HIS A 49 -23.84 15.01 -6.00
C HIS A 49 -22.63 15.51 -5.20
N GLY A 50 -21.45 14.90 -5.37
CA GLY A 50 -20.29 15.17 -4.54
C GLY A 50 -20.42 14.66 -3.09
N ILE A 51 -19.51 15.13 -2.24
CA ILE A 51 -19.60 14.97 -0.79
C ILE A 51 -20.59 16.01 -0.24
N PRO A 52 -21.42 15.70 0.78
CA PRO A 52 -22.28 16.68 1.42
C PRO A 52 -21.52 17.93 1.89
N GLU A 53 -22.08 19.12 1.64
CA GLU A 53 -21.45 20.41 1.98
C GLU A 53 -21.25 20.62 3.49
N ASP A 54 -21.99 19.89 4.32
CA ASP A 54 -21.94 19.98 5.78
C ASP A 54 -20.89 19.04 6.43
N MET A 55 -19.96 18.51 5.63
CA MET A 55 -18.81 17.76 6.10
C MET A 55 -17.67 18.70 6.53
N GLN A 56 -17.11 18.45 7.71
CA GLN A 56 -16.10 19.30 8.35
C GLN A 56 -14.71 18.67 8.27
N ALA A 57 -13.74 19.44 7.77
CA ALA A 57 -12.33 19.07 7.72
C ALA A 57 -11.77 18.79 9.12
N GLY A 58 -10.94 17.76 9.25
CA GLY A 58 -10.35 17.34 10.53
C GLY A 58 -11.32 16.79 11.58
N VAL A 59 -12.62 16.69 11.27
CA VAL A 59 -13.66 16.19 12.16
C VAL A 59 -14.38 15.00 11.54
N ASP A 60 -14.82 15.14 10.31
CA ASP A 60 -15.54 14.11 9.58
C ASP A 60 -14.61 13.28 8.72
N ALA A 61 -15.05 12.07 8.38
CA ALA A 61 -14.29 11.13 7.59
C ALA A 61 -15.12 10.44 6.49
N ILE A 62 -14.42 10.00 5.45
CA ILE A 62 -14.96 9.06 4.45
C ILE A 62 -14.23 7.73 4.50
N ALA A 63 -14.83 6.67 3.97
CA ALA A 63 -14.15 5.40 3.80
C ALA A 63 -14.55 4.73 2.49
N THR A 64 -13.60 4.11 1.80
CA THR A 64 -13.88 3.37 0.56
C THR A 64 -12.81 2.33 0.27
N LEU A 65 -12.98 1.55 -0.79
CA LEU A 65 -12.10 0.46 -1.19
C LEU A 65 -11.57 0.67 -2.62
N GLY A 66 -10.25 0.64 -2.75
CA GLY A 66 -9.57 0.78 -4.03
C GLY A 66 -9.69 2.18 -4.63
N ILE A 67 -9.10 2.37 -5.81
CA ILE A 67 -8.97 3.69 -6.45
C ILE A 67 -9.74 3.81 -7.77
N LEU A 68 -10.37 2.73 -8.25
CA LEU A 68 -11.05 2.72 -9.54
C LEU A 68 -12.54 3.08 -9.40
N ARG A 69 -13.17 3.51 -10.50
CA ARG A 69 -14.63 3.72 -10.59
C ARG A 69 -15.15 4.82 -9.66
N GLY A 70 -14.45 5.96 -9.65
CA GLY A 70 -14.82 7.14 -8.86
C GLY A 70 -14.29 7.16 -7.43
N THR A 71 -13.90 6.03 -6.84
CA THR A 71 -13.37 6.01 -5.46
C THR A 71 -12.03 6.76 -5.34
N GLY A 72 -11.18 6.72 -6.36
CA GLY A 72 -9.95 7.51 -6.40
C GLY A 72 -10.22 9.01 -6.46
N LEU A 73 -11.27 9.44 -7.17
CA LEU A 73 -11.70 10.84 -7.19
C LEU A 73 -12.19 11.28 -5.81
N LEU A 74 -13.02 10.45 -5.16
CA LEU A 74 -13.49 10.69 -3.79
C LEU A 74 -12.33 10.86 -2.80
N LEU A 75 -11.34 9.96 -2.85
CA LEU A 75 -10.17 10.01 -1.97
C LEU A 75 -9.30 11.26 -2.20
N ARG A 76 -9.09 11.64 -3.47
CA ARG A 76 -8.37 12.89 -3.79
C ARG A 76 -9.13 14.11 -3.30
N TYR A 77 -10.45 14.15 -3.50
CA TYR A 77 -11.29 15.24 -3.03
C TYR A 77 -11.22 15.35 -1.50
N ALA A 78 -11.39 14.25 -0.78
CA ALA A 78 -11.27 14.24 0.69
C ALA A 78 -9.92 14.78 1.15
N LYS A 79 -8.82 14.31 0.53
CA LYS A 79 -7.47 14.82 0.80
C LYS A 79 -7.34 16.33 0.54
N GLN A 80 -7.88 16.83 -0.56
CA GLN A 80 -7.83 18.25 -0.91
C GLN A 80 -8.65 19.12 0.08
N GLN A 81 -9.77 18.62 0.57
CA GLN A 81 -10.64 19.32 1.51
C GLN A 81 -10.22 19.15 2.98
N GLY A 82 -9.17 18.39 3.28
CA GLY A 82 -8.78 18.09 4.66
C GLY A 82 -9.80 17.21 5.40
N ILE A 83 -10.64 16.48 4.68
CA ILE A 83 -11.55 15.48 5.24
C ILE A 83 -10.76 14.19 5.42
N ASP A 84 -10.82 13.60 6.62
CA ASP A 84 -10.13 12.35 6.89
C ASP A 84 -10.66 11.22 5.99
N PHE A 85 -9.82 10.27 5.63
CA PHE A 85 -10.27 9.10 4.88
C PHE A 85 -9.66 7.80 5.37
N TYR A 86 -10.45 6.73 5.29
CA TYR A 86 -10.01 5.36 5.49
C TYR A 86 -9.99 4.62 4.14
N TYR A 87 -8.79 4.33 3.66
CA TYR A 87 -8.56 3.60 2.42
C TYR A 87 -8.45 2.10 2.68
N MET A 88 -9.27 1.30 1.99
CA MET A 88 -9.25 -0.17 2.06
C MET A 88 -8.70 -0.78 0.77
N ASP A 89 -7.88 -1.81 0.89
CA ASP A 89 -7.35 -2.56 -0.25
C ASP A 89 -6.83 -3.95 0.19
N HIS A 90 -6.31 -4.74 -0.73
CA HIS A 90 -5.61 -5.98 -0.43
C HIS A 90 -4.54 -5.78 0.66
N ALA A 91 -4.53 -6.69 1.63
CA ALA A 91 -3.59 -6.65 2.75
C ALA A 91 -2.13 -6.82 2.33
N TYR A 92 -1.23 -6.51 3.26
CA TYR A 92 0.21 -6.73 3.09
C TYR A 92 0.56 -8.23 3.18
N PHE A 93 -0.05 -8.92 4.14
CA PHE A 93 0.07 -10.36 4.34
C PHE A 93 -1.27 -11.06 4.08
N LYS A 94 -1.27 -12.18 3.36
CA LYS A 94 -2.47 -12.91 2.88
C LYS A 94 -3.48 -11.99 2.15
N PRO A 95 -3.08 -11.29 1.08
CA PRO A 95 -4.00 -10.46 0.30
C PRO A 95 -5.12 -11.30 -0.32
N GLY A 96 -6.35 -10.78 -0.31
CA GLY A 96 -7.43 -11.39 -1.09
C GLY A 96 -8.82 -11.08 -0.53
N TYR A 97 -9.81 -11.14 -1.42
CA TYR A 97 -11.21 -10.91 -1.06
C TYR A 97 -11.94 -12.17 -0.56
N SER A 98 -11.37 -13.36 -0.79
CA SER A 98 -12.01 -14.65 -0.56
C SER A 98 -11.35 -15.44 0.58
N GLY A 99 -12.11 -16.40 1.14
CA GLY A 99 -11.62 -17.37 2.12
C GLY A 99 -11.00 -16.72 3.36
N LYS A 100 -9.72 -17.04 3.61
CA LYS A 100 -8.92 -16.51 4.74
C LYS A 100 -8.15 -15.22 4.39
N GLY A 101 -8.55 -14.52 3.32
CA GLY A 101 -7.94 -13.28 2.87
C GLY A 101 -8.11 -12.13 3.86
N TRP A 102 -7.16 -11.21 3.83
CA TRP A 102 -7.12 -10.01 4.67
C TRP A 102 -7.20 -8.75 3.80
N MET A 103 -7.68 -7.68 4.42
CA MET A 103 -7.74 -6.35 3.84
C MET A 103 -6.90 -5.39 4.69
N ARG A 104 -6.10 -4.52 4.06
CA ARG A 104 -5.51 -3.38 4.76
C ARG A 104 -6.54 -2.28 4.87
N ILE A 105 -6.50 -1.53 5.97
CA ILE A 105 -7.26 -0.29 6.13
C ILE A 105 -6.31 0.76 6.69
N VAL A 106 -6.18 1.89 6.01
CA VAL A 106 -5.19 2.93 6.32
C VAL A 106 -5.89 4.27 6.41
N LYS A 107 -5.62 5.04 7.47
CA LYS A 107 -6.09 6.43 7.58
C LYS A 107 -5.17 7.36 6.79
N ASN A 108 -5.75 8.25 5.99
CA ASN A 108 -5.09 9.34 5.27
C ASN A 108 -3.90 8.94 4.39
N GLY A 109 -3.86 7.69 3.93
CA GLY A 109 -2.80 7.16 3.08
C GLY A 109 -3.26 6.00 2.20
N HIS A 110 -2.53 5.77 1.10
CA HIS A 110 -2.76 4.62 0.21
C HIS A 110 -2.10 3.32 0.73
N ALA A 111 -1.07 3.49 1.56
CA ALA A 111 -0.35 2.46 2.29
C ALA A 111 0.10 3.01 3.66
N CYS A 112 0.53 2.13 4.56
CA CYS A 112 1.07 2.49 5.87
C CYS A 112 2.50 2.99 5.71
N THR A 113 2.67 4.31 5.62
CA THR A 113 3.98 4.97 5.43
C THR A 113 4.62 5.45 6.74
N THR A 114 3.89 5.34 7.84
CA THR A 114 4.34 5.63 9.21
C THR A 114 4.79 4.37 9.92
N LEU A 115 5.46 4.54 11.07
CA LEU A 115 5.70 3.48 12.03
C LEU A 115 5.12 3.90 13.37
N ARG A 116 4.61 2.91 14.10
CA ARG A 116 4.35 3.03 15.53
C ARG A 116 4.97 1.85 16.23
N ASP A 117 5.39 2.08 17.47
CA ASP A 117 5.80 1.00 18.34
C ASP A 117 4.57 0.19 18.74
N VAL A 118 4.51 -1.05 18.24
CA VAL A 118 3.40 -1.98 18.48
C VAL A 118 3.96 -3.38 18.75
N GLY A 119 3.21 -4.14 19.55
CA GLY A 119 3.57 -5.52 19.87
C GLY A 119 3.67 -6.43 18.64
N ALA A 120 4.49 -7.48 18.75
CA ALA A 120 4.78 -8.39 17.65
C ALA A 120 3.72 -9.51 17.44
N ASP A 121 2.68 -9.59 18.26
CA ASP A 121 1.82 -10.77 18.32
C ASP A 121 1.04 -11.03 17.03
N ARG A 122 0.55 -9.98 16.36
CA ARG A 122 -0.08 -10.13 15.05
C ARG A 122 0.91 -10.61 13.99
N TRP A 123 2.13 -10.07 13.98
CA TRP A 123 3.19 -10.52 13.08
C TRP A 123 3.57 -12.00 13.34
N LYS A 124 3.77 -12.39 14.60
CA LYS A 124 4.01 -13.79 14.99
C LYS A 124 2.88 -14.72 14.49
N GLY A 125 1.64 -14.23 14.49
CA GLY A 125 0.49 -14.93 13.91
C GLY A 125 0.61 -15.19 12.40
N PHE A 126 1.09 -14.21 11.62
CA PHE A 126 1.36 -14.38 10.18
C PHE A 126 2.55 -15.30 9.94
N HIS A 127 3.60 -15.20 10.76
CA HIS A 127 4.73 -16.11 10.67
C HIS A 127 4.31 -17.57 10.90
N LYS A 128 3.66 -17.85 12.04
CA LYS A 128 3.29 -19.21 12.43
C LYS A 128 2.22 -19.84 11.53
N ASN A 129 1.22 -19.07 11.10
CA ASN A 129 0.02 -19.64 10.47
C ASN A 129 -0.13 -19.32 8.98
N ALA A 130 0.71 -18.44 8.44
CA ALA A 130 0.61 -17.97 7.06
C ALA A 130 1.92 -18.12 6.25
N GLY A 131 3.01 -18.57 6.87
CA GLY A 131 4.28 -18.84 6.19
C GLY A 131 5.08 -17.59 5.82
N TYR A 132 4.74 -16.43 6.39
CA TYR A 132 5.51 -15.20 6.17
C TYR A 132 6.76 -15.22 7.05
N ASN A 133 7.93 -15.28 6.43
CA ASN A 133 9.21 -15.35 7.13
C ASN A 133 9.98 -14.05 6.95
N LYS A 134 10.58 -13.55 8.05
CA LYS A 134 11.64 -12.53 7.98
C LYS A 134 12.96 -13.28 7.83
N GLU A 135 13.42 -13.47 6.59
CA GLU A 135 14.71 -14.11 6.30
C GLU A 135 15.87 -13.26 6.82
N LEU A 136 17.04 -13.90 6.98
CA LEU A 136 18.27 -13.19 7.32
C LEU A 136 18.55 -12.10 6.29
N TRP A 137 19.13 -10.99 6.74
CA TRP A 137 19.55 -9.92 5.84
C TRP A 137 20.71 -10.41 5.00
N ARG A 138 20.56 -10.38 3.67
CA ARG A 138 21.58 -10.86 2.75
C ARG A 138 22.67 -9.81 2.59
N THR A 139 23.91 -10.24 2.41
CA THR A 139 25.05 -9.39 2.03
C THR A 139 25.23 -9.32 0.51
N ASN A 140 26.14 -8.48 0.02
CA ASN A 140 26.51 -8.38 -1.39
C ASN A 140 26.90 -9.75 -1.99
N GLY A 141 27.57 -10.61 -1.22
CA GLY A 141 27.99 -11.94 -1.68
C GLY A 141 26.88 -12.99 -1.73
N GLU A 142 25.71 -12.71 -1.12
CA GLU A 142 24.56 -13.63 -1.07
C GLU A 142 23.40 -13.17 -1.98
N ARG A 143 23.50 -11.96 -2.54
CA ARG A 143 22.53 -11.38 -3.47
C ARG A 143 22.98 -11.58 -4.91
N GLY A 144 22.02 -11.52 -5.84
CA GLY A 144 22.34 -11.43 -7.25
C GLY A 144 22.79 -10.03 -7.67
N SER A 145 22.84 -9.80 -8.98
CA SER A 145 23.39 -8.57 -9.55
C SER A 145 22.33 -7.56 -10.01
N ALA A 146 21.10 -7.98 -10.25
CA ALA A 146 20.11 -7.17 -10.93
C ALA A 146 19.54 -6.04 -10.05
N ILE A 147 19.42 -4.83 -10.62
CA ILE A 147 18.72 -3.69 -10.02
C ILE A 147 17.31 -3.68 -10.58
N ILE A 148 16.36 -4.24 -9.83
CA ILE A 148 14.98 -4.46 -10.31
C ILE A 148 14.14 -3.22 -10.05
N ILE A 149 13.58 -2.61 -11.10
CA ILE A 149 12.70 -1.44 -11.01
C ILE A 149 11.26 -1.87 -11.26
N CYS A 150 10.42 -1.71 -10.25
CA CYS A 150 8.98 -1.96 -10.28
C CYS A 150 8.22 -0.61 -10.30
N PRO A 151 7.90 -0.05 -11.48
CA PRO A 151 7.16 1.20 -11.57
C PRO A 151 5.73 1.08 -11.03
N PRO A 152 5.07 2.21 -10.69
CA PRO A 152 3.65 2.20 -10.37
C PRO A 152 2.84 1.78 -11.60
N THR A 153 1.68 1.15 -11.39
CA THR A 153 0.74 0.90 -12.50
C THR A 153 0.12 2.21 -12.96
N HIS A 154 -0.39 2.28 -14.19
CA HIS A 154 -1.08 3.46 -14.74
C HIS A 154 -2.20 3.95 -13.82
N ALA A 155 -3.01 3.05 -13.23
CA ALA A 155 -4.01 3.44 -12.24
C ALA A 155 -3.41 4.12 -10.98
N VAL A 156 -2.26 3.66 -10.48
CA VAL A 156 -1.56 4.29 -9.35
C VAL A 156 -0.94 5.62 -9.77
N SER A 157 -0.30 5.67 -10.94
CA SER A 157 0.27 6.90 -11.51
C SER A 157 -0.81 7.97 -11.67
N TRP A 158 -1.95 7.60 -12.26
CA TRP A 158 -3.15 8.44 -12.27
C TRP A 158 -3.43 8.88 -10.84
N PHE A 159 -3.80 7.96 -9.93
CA PHE A 159 -4.24 8.31 -8.57
C PHE A 159 -3.32 9.28 -7.84
N MET A 160 -2.01 9.10 -7.98
CA MET A 160 -0.96 9.90 -7.34
C MET A 160 -0.62 11.20 -8.08
N GLY A 161 -1.16 11.43 -9.28
CA GLY A 161 -0.89 12.63 -10.09
C GLY A 161 0.49 12.62 -10.73
N LEU A 162 0.99 11.45 -11.12
CA LEU A 162 2.28 11.33 -11.81
C LEU A 162 2.11 11.59 -13.30
N GLU A 163 2.73 12.66 -13.80
CA GLU A 163 2.70 13.03 -15.22
C GLU A 163 3.83 12.36 -16.04
N GLN A 164 4.95 12.04 -15.38
CA GLN A 164 6.11 11.40 -16.00
C GLN A 164 6.17 9.91 -15.66
N ASP A 165 6.79 9.11 -16.55
CA ASP A 165 7.07 7.72 -16.23
C ASP A 165 8.15 7.64 -15.13
N TRP A 166 7.69 7.31 -13.92
CA TRP A 166 8.57 7.21 -12.75
C TRP A 166 9.66 6.15 -12.92
N GLY A 167 9.37 5.04 -13.61
CA GLY A 167 10.35 3.98 -13.86
C GLY A 167 11.50 4.47 -14.74
N GLU A 168 11.17 5.14 -15.84
CA GLU A 168 12.17 5.72 -16.76
C GLU A 168 12.99 6.83 -16.08
N MET A 169 12.36 7.66 -15.24
CA MET A 169 13.07 8.66 -14.44
C MET A 169 14.11 7.99 -13.51
N VAL A 170 13.76 6.88 -12.86
CA VAL A 170 14.70 6.12 -12.01
C VAL A 170 15.84 5.53 -12.83
N VAL A 171 15.54 4.93 -14.00
CA VAL A 171 16.55 4.39 -14.92
C VAL A 171 17.54 5.47 -15.33
N SER A 172 17.04 6.65 -15.73
CA SER A 172 17.89 7.77 -16.13
C SER A 172 18.82 8.21 -14.99
N LYS A 173 18.34 8.24 -13.75
CA LYS A 173 19.16 8.59 -12.58
C LYS A 173 20.22 7.52 -12.30
N LEU A 174 19.85 6.24 -12.36
CA LEU A 174 20.81 5.15 -12.16
C LEU A 174 21.91 5.16 -13.23
N LYS A 175 21.56 5.36 -14.50
CA LYS A 175 22.55 5.47 -15.58
C LYS A 175 23.51 6.64 -15.41
N ALA A 176 23.09 7.70 -14.71
CA ALA A 176 23.97 8.83 -14.36
C ALA A 176 24.86 8.54 -13.14
N TYR A 177 24.49 7.60 -12.27
CA TYR A 177 25.27 7.21 -11.09
C TYR A 177 26.20 6.03 -11.36
N LEU A 178 25.81 5.13 -12.26
CA LEU A 178 26.53 3.89 -12.55
C LEU A 178 27.40 4.03 -13.81
N PRO A 179 28.58 3.39 -13.84
CA PRO A 179 29.37 3.31 -15.06
C PRO A 179 28.64 2.47 -16.12
N GLU A 180 28.92 2.73 -17.39
CA GLU A 180 28.19 2.17 -18.54
C GLU A 180 28.16 0.64 -18.56
N ASN A 181 29.24 0.00 -18.11
CA ASN A 181 29.34 -1.46 -18.03
C ASN A 181 28.37 -2.09 -17.01
N GLU A 182 27.78 -1.31 -16.11
CA GLU A 182 26.81 -1.75 -15.11
C GLU A 182 25.36 -1.55 -15.58
N HIS A 183 25.12 -0.83 -16.68
CA HIS A 183 23.77 -0.46 -17.12
C HIS A 183 22.92 -1.67 -17.50
N SER A 184 23.55 -2.78 -17.92
CA SER A 184 22.87 -4.04 -18.23
C SER A 184 22.19 -4.70 -17.02
N ARG A 185 22.58 -4.32 -15.79
CA ARG A 185 21.97 -4.80 -14.55
C ARG A 185 20.64 -4.13 -14.24
N ILE A 186 20.30 -3.03 -14.90
CA ILE A 186 19.07 -2.27 -14.65
C ILE A 186 17.91 -2.95 -15.38
N VAL A 187 16.97 -3.52 -14.62
CA VAL A 187 15.85 -4.30 -15.18
C VAL A 187 14.53 -3.66 -14.77
N ILE A 188 13.76 -3.16 -15.75
CA ILE A 188 12.39 -2.69 -15.49
C ILE A 188 11.43 -3.87 -15.55
N ARG A 189 10.67 -4.09 -14.48
CA ARG A 189 9.62 -5.11 -14.40
C ARG A 189 8.26 -4.46 -14.17
N ARG A 190 7.50 -4.28 -15.27
CA ARG A 190 6.11 -3.82 -15.20
C ARG A 190 5.18 -4.92 -14.74
N LYS A 191 4.12 -4.53 -14.03
CA LYS A 191 3.14 -5.48 -13.51
C LYS A 191 2.39 -6.15 -14.68
N PRO A 192 2.27 -7.49 -14.71
CA PRO A 192 1.39 -8.14 -15.68
C PRO A 192 -0.07 -7.75 -15.42
N LYS A 193 -0.88 -7.71 -16.49
CA LYS A 193 -2.28 -7.23 -16.43
C LYS A 193 -2.41 -5.88 -15.73
N GLU A 194 -1.59 -4.93 -16.15
CA GLU A 194 -1.58 -3.57 -15.60
C GLU A 194 -2.91 -2.87 -15.89
N PRO A 195 -3.62 -2.32 -14.88
CA PRO A 195 -4.84 -1.59 -15.10
C PRO A 195 -4.57 -0.21 -15.71
N ILE A 196 -4.99 -0.02 -16.95
CA ILE A 196 -4.98 1.27 -17.65
C ILE A 196 -6.33 1.94 -17.44
N VAL A 197 -6.33 3.25 -17.15
CA VAL A 197 -7.52 3.99 -16.75
C VAL A 197 -7.70 5.28 -17.53
N ASP A 198 -8.93 5.78 -17.62
CA ASP A 198 -9.21 7.12 -18.14
C ASP A 198 -8.93 8.21 -17.08
N GLY A 199 -9.20 9.48 -17.43
CA GLY A 199 -9.06 10.61 -16.51
C GLY A 199 -9.92 10.54 -15.25
N ASN A 200 -10.97 9.71 -15.27
CA ASN A 200 -11.90 9.50 -14.15
C ASN A 200 -11.59 8.23 -13.34
N GLY A 201 -10.54 7.49 -13.70
CA GLY A 201 -10.16 6.25 -13.02
C GLY A 201 -11.03 5.05 -13.41
N ASN A 202 -11.73 5.10 -14.53
CA ASN A 202 -12.44 3.94 -15.09
C ASN A 202 -11.45 3.04 -15.82
N LEU A 203 -11.55 1.73 -15.60
CA LEU A 203 -10.71 0.74 -16.27
C LEU A 203 -11.00 0.72 -17.78
N ILE A 204 -9.97 0.97 -18.59
CA ILE A 204 -10.00 0.87 -20.05
C ILE A 204 -9.58 -0.54 -20.47
N GLU A 205 -8.41 -0.97 -20.01
CA GLU A 205 -7.83 -2.27 -20.37
C GLU A 205 -6.95 -2.83 -19.26
N LEU A 206 -6.65 -4.12 -19.36
CA LEU A 206 -5.59 -4.78 -18.60
C LEU A 206 -4.44 -5.04 -19.56
N ARG A 207 -3.42 -4.17 -19.52
CA ARG A 207 -2.27 -4.26 -20.42
C ARG A 207 -1.33 -5.37 -19.98
N GLU A 208 -0.98 -6.24 -20.90
CA GLU A 208 -0.01 -7.30 -20.65
C GLU A 208 1.39 -6.79 -20.98
N TYR A 209 2.36 -7.09 -20.11
CA TYR A 209 3.77 -6.85 -20.35
C TYR A 209 4.51 -8.19 -20.26
N PRO A 210 5.37 -8.52 -21.22
CA PRO A 210 6.21 -9.72 -21.13
C PRO A 210 6.92 -9.79 -19.80
N GLN A 211 6.96 -10.98 -19.21
CA GLN A 211 7.64 -11.24 -17.94
C GLN A 211 8.76 -12.24 -18.21
N ASP A 212 10.00 -11.83 -17.92
CA ASP A 212 11.11 -12.75 -17.87
C ASP A 212 11.15 -13.38 -16.47
N GLY A 213 10.79 -14.67 -16.41
CA GLY A 213 10.76 -15.44 -15.16
C GLY A 213 9.63 -15.08 -14.18
N THR A 214 9.54 -15.90 -13.13
CA THR A 214 8.64 -15.66 -11.99
C THR A 214 9.18 -14.53 -11.12
N LEU A 215 8.30 -13.94 -10.30
CA LEU A 215 8.75 -12.93 -9.34
C LEU A 215 9.80 -13.47 -8.36
N GLU A 216 9.67 -14.73 -7.96
CA GLU A 216 10.64 -15.40 -7.09
C GLU A 216 12.03 -15.49 -7.74
N GLN A 217 12.09 -15.94 -8.99
CA GLN A 217 13.35 -15.99 -9.76
C GLN A 217 14.00 -14.61 -9.91
N VAL A 218 13.19 -13.59 -10.18
CA VAL A 218 13.68 -12.20 -10.27
C VAL A 218 14.23 -11.69 -8.94
N LEU A 219 13.59 -12.05 -7.82
CA LEU A 219 14.08 -11.66 -6.49
C LEU A 219 15.34 -12.44 -6.08
N ASP A 220 15.52 -13.67 -6.55
CA ASP A 220 16.71 -14.45 -6.24
C ASP A 220 17.98 -13.87 -6.92
N ASP A 221 17.85 -13.24 -8.10
CA ASP A 221 18.95 -12.49 -8.75
C ASP A 221 18.99 -10.99 -8.39
N ALA A 222 18.14 -10.51 -7.48
CA ALA A 222 18.10 -9.09 -7.15
C ALA A 222 19.27 -8.67 -6.25
N HIS A 223 20.05 -7.68 -6.72
CA HIS A 223 20.93 -6.88 -5.87
C HIS A 223 20.12 -5.95 -4.96
N CYS A 224 19.14 -5.26 -5.54
CA CYS A 224 18.15 -4.46 -4.83
C CYS A 224 16.85 -4.34 -5.63
N VAL A 225 15.77 -3.97 -4.94
CA VAL A 225 14.47 -3.69 -5.56
C VAL A 225 14.10 -2.22 -5.39
N ILE A 226 13.84 -1.54 -6.48
CA ILE A 226 13.39 -0.17 -6.52
C ILE A 226 11.92 -0.14 -6.91
N ALA A 227 11.03 0.30 -6.03
CA ALA A 227 9.58 0.26 -6.28
C ALA A 227 8.87 1.51 -5.79
N TYR A 228 7.94 2.05 -6.59
CA TYR A 228 7.19 3.23 -6.17
C TYR A 228 6.35 2.96 -4.92
N ASN A 229 5.42 2.00 -5.00
CA ASN A 229 4.60 1.55 -3.86
C ASN A 229 4.19 0.06 -3.98
N SER A 230 4.89 -0.69 -4.83
CA SER A 230 4.55 -2.09 -5.12
C SER A 230 4.80 -3.01 -3.91
N MET A 231 3.93 -4.00 -3.73
CA MET A 231 4.10 -5.06 -2.72
C MET A 231 5.37 -5.89 -2.91
N VAL A 232 5.96 -5.87 -4.12
CA VAL A 232 7.26 -6.49 -4.40
C VAL A 232 8.36 -5.95 -3.47
N ALA A 233 8.28 -4.67 -3.04
CA ALA A 233 9.22 -4.14 -2.05
C ALA A 233 9.08 -4.85 -0.69
N LEU A 234 7.86 -5.20 -0.26
CA LEU A 234 7.68 -5.94 0.98
C LEU A 234 8.18 -7.38 0.84
N GLU A 235 7.96 -8.03 -0.30
CA GLU A 235 8.48 -9.37 -0.58
C GLU A 235 10.02 -9.42 -0.56
N ALA A 236 10.67 -8.44 -1.20
CA ALA A 236 12.12 -8.26 -1.14
C ALA A 236 12.60 -7.99 0.28
N THR A 237 11.91 -7.10 1.02
CA THR A 237 12.20 -6.82 2.43
C THR A 237 12.11 -8.09 3.27
N LEU A 238 11.14 -8.98 3.04
CA LEU A 238 11.02 -10.25 3.76
C LEU A 238 12.18 -11.20 3.45
N LYS A 239 12.67 -11.24 2.21
CA LYS A 239 13.82 -12.03 1.75
C LYS A 239 15.19 -11.47 2.17
N GLY A 240 15.23 -10.33 2.85
CA GLY A 240 16.48 -9.69 3.26
C GLY A 240 17.21 -8.99 2.12
N ILE A 241 16.46 -8.55 1.11
CA ILE A 241 16.97 -7.81 -0.05
C ILE A 241 16.72 -6.31 0.17
N PRO A 242 17.73 -5.45 -0.07
CA PRO A 242 17.61 -3.99 0.00
C PRO A 242 16.50 -3.46 -0.90
N VAL A 243 15.75 -2.47 -0.40
CA VAL A 243 14.72 -1.79 -1.18
C VAL A 243 14.92 -0.28 -1.21
N ILE A 244 14.60 0.33 -2.34
CA ILE A 244 14.48 1.79 -2.49
C ILE A 244 13.06 2.09 -2.94
N THR A 245 12.36 2.97 -2.24
CA THR A 245 10.94 3.20 -2.52
C THR A 245 10.57 4.67 -2.50
N SER A 246 9.40 5.00 -3.06
CA SER A 246 8.83 6.33 -2.84
C SER A 246 8.25 6.44 -1.42
N GLU A 247 8.01 7.68 -0.98
CA GLU A 247 7.31 7.97 0.28
C GLU A 247 5.88 7.41 0.34
N GLN A 248 5.31 6.97 -0.78
CA GLN A 248 3.97 6.34 -0.83
C GLN A 248 4.00 4.83 -0.57
N SER A 249 5.19 4.24 -0.40
CA SER A 249 5.36 2.81 -0.13
C SER A 249 5.19 2.47 1.34
N CYS A 250 4.66 1.27 1.61
CA CYS A 250 4.70 0.73 2.97
C CYS A 250 6.13 0.49 3.47
N CYS A 251 7.10 0.34 2.57
CA CYS A 251 8.50 0.11 2.92
C CYS A 251 9.33 1.40 3.02
N THR A 252 8.72 2.61 2.97
CA THR A 252 9.48 3.88 3.00
C THR A 252 10.43 3.97 4.21
N ARG A 253 10.03 3.45 5.38
CA ARG A 253 10.83 3.52 6.62
C ARG A 253 11.96 2.50 6.74
N VAL A 254 12.12 1.65 5.73
CA VAL A 254 13.26 0.73 5.55
C VAL A 254 13.95 0.93 4.19
N SER A 255 13.58 2.00 3.48
CA SER A 255 14.10 2.33 2.17
C SER A 255 15.53 2.86 2.28
N PHE A 256 16.41 2.36 1.43
CA PHE A 256 17.70 3.00 1.14
C PHE A 256 17.52 4.19 0.19
N SER A 257 18.62 4.88 -0.13
CA SER A 257 18.64 6.00 -1.07
C SER A 257 19.12 5.57 -2.44
N LEU A 258 18.54 6.14 -3.49
CA LEU A 258 19.06 5.99 -4.85
C LEU A 258 20.49 6.56 -4.98
N GLU A 259 20.83 7.55 -4.15
CA GLU A 259 22.15 8.17 -4.16
C GLU A 259 23.26 7.27 -3.62
N ASP A 260 22.92 6.18 -2.91
CA ASP A 260 23.91 5.23 -2.41
C ASP A 260 24.69 4.54 -3.55
N PHE A 261 24.17 4.58 -4.79
CA PHE A 261 24.84 4.10 -6.00
C PHE A 261 25.92 5.04 -6.58
N LYS A 262 26.01 6.31 -6.15
CA LYS A 262 26.95 7.29 -6.72
C LYS A 262 28.41 6.88 -6.55
N ASP A 263 28.72 6.23 -5.43
CA ASP A 263 30.11 5.90 -5.06
C ASP A 263 30.47 4.44 -5.37
N ASN A 264 29.48 3.55 -5.43
CA ASN A 264 29.69 2.11 -5.58
C ASN A 264 28.48 1.44 -6.29
N PRO A 265 28.69 0.70 -7.41
CA PRO A 265 27.64 -0.09 -8.06
C PRO A 265 27.02 -1.21 -7.21
N MET A 266 27.66 -1.55 -6.09
CA MET A 266 27.21 -2.52 -5.09
C MET A 266 27.31 -1.89 -3.69
N PRO A 267 26.43 -0.93 -3.32
CA PRO A 267 26.62 -0.11 -2.12
C PRO A 267 26.81 -0.94 -0.84
N GLU A 268 27.90 -0.74 -0.11
CA GLU A 268 28.19 -1.50 1.11
C GLU A 268 27.14 -1.29 2.22
N LYS A 269 26.48 -0.12 2.23
CA LYS A 269 25.35 0.16 3.13
C LYS A 269 24.23 -0.88 3.01
N PHE A 270 24.05 -1.47 1.83
CA PHE A 270 23.03 -2.49 1.60
C PHE A 270 23.33 -3.79 2.36
N ASN A 271 24.53 -3.98 2.92
CA ASN A 271 24.88 -5.14 3.73
C ASN A 271 24.36 -5.04 5.17
N GLN A 272 23.83 -3.89 5.57
CA GLN A 272 23.31 -3.67 6.91
C GLN A 272 21.77 -3.72 6.94
N GLU A 273 21.20 -4.56 7.81
CA GLU A 273 19.74 -4.63 8.01
C GLU A 273 19.20 -3.29 8.52
N PRO A 274 18.15 -2.71 7.90
CA PRO A 274 17.50 -1.52 8.44
C PRO A 274 16.91 -1.78 9.83
N LEU A 275 17.24 -0.91 10.79
CA LEU A 275 16.79 -1.03 12.20
C LEU A 275 15.26 -1.20 12.32
N ASN A 276 14.52 -0.53 11.44
CA ASN A 276 13.06 -0.51 11.46
C ASN A 276 12.41 -1.75 10.83
N ARG A 277 13.17 -2.72 10.29
CA ARG A 277 12.60 -3.85 9.54
C ARG A 277 11.60 -4.66 10.37
N GLN A 278 11.90 -4.94 11.64
CA GLN A 278 10.96 -5.66 12.50
C GLN A 278 9.75 -4.81 12.89
N ALA A 279 9.96 -3.53 13.24
CA ALA A 279 8.89 -2.60 13.60
C ALA A 279 7.90 -2.42 12.44
N LEU A 280 8.41 -2.35 11.20
CA LEU A 280 7.60 -2.32 10.00
C LEU A 280 6.67 -3.52 9.91
N LEU A 281 7.20 -4.75 10.02
CA LEU A 281 6.38 -5.96 9.91
C LEU A 281 5.29 -6.03 10.98
N ASN A 282 5.61 -5.63 12.22
CA ASN A 282 4.64 -5.55 13.30
C ASN A 282 3.54 -4.52 12.97
N TRP A 283 3.93 -3.34 12.50
CA TRP A 283 3.00 -2.26 12.18
C TRP A 283 2.07 -2.61 11.02
N LEU A 284 2.59 -3.20 9.94
CA LEU A 284 1.77 -3.66 8.81
C LEU A 284 0.77 -4.73 9.25
N ALA A 285 1.18 -5.66 10.10
CA ALA A 285 0.30 -6.70 10.64
C ALA A 285 -0.86 -6.12 11.48
N CYS A 286 -0.64 -4.98 12.16
CA CYS A 286 -1.64 -4.27 12.95
C CYS A 286 -2.60 -3.39 12.12
N ASN A 287 -2.30 -3.15 10.83
CA ASN A 287 -3.13 -2.33 9.93
C ASN A 287 -3.79 -3.14 8.81
N GLN A 288 -4.02 -4.43 9.08
CA GLN A 288 -4.81 -5.31 8.22
C GLN A 288 -5.74 -6.17 9.05
N PHE A 289 -6.89 -6.51 8.47
CA PHE A 289 -7.99 -7.13 9.19
C PHE A 289 -8.65 -8.20 8.33
N LYS A 290 -9.10 -9.28 8.98
CA LYS A 290 -10.04 -10.22 8.37
C LYS A 290 -11.40 -9.55 8.23
N LYS A 291 -12.21 -10.02 7.28
CA LYS A 291 -13.60 -9.58 7.15
C LYS A 291 -14.39 -9.68 8.47
N SER A 292 -14.19 -10.73 9.26
CA SER A 292 -14.85 -10.89 10.55
C SER A 292 -14.46 -9.82 11.57
N GLU A 293 -13.21 -9.36 11.55
CA GLU A 293 -12.74 -8.28 12.45
C GLU A 293 -13.25 -6.91 12.00
N ILE A 294 -13.42 -6.73 10.68
CA ILE A 294 -14.07 -5.57 10.10
C ILE A 294 -15.53 -5.53 10.55
N GLU A 295 -16.28 -6.61 10.32
CA GLU A 295 -17.71 -6.70 10.62
C GLU A 295 -18.02 -6.65 12.12
N SER A 296 -17.12 -7.17 12.97
CA SER A 296 -17.31 -7.14 14.42
C SER A 296 -17.04 -5.77 15.05
N GLY A 297 -16.47 -4.82 14.32
CA GLY A 297 -16.04 -3.52 14.84
C GLY A 297 -14.64 -3.47 15.45
N LYS A 298 -13.95 -4.62 15.55
CA LYS A 298 -12.58 -4.69 16.08
C LYS A 298 -11.61 -3.86 15.22
N ALA A 299 -11.76 -3.92 13.89
CA ALA A 299 -10.94 -3.11 12.99
C ALA A 299 -11.12 -1.61 13.24
N TRP A 300 -12.36 -1.15 13.46
CA TRP A 300 -12.63 0.26 13.72
C TRP A 300 -11.98 0.74 15.02
N GLY A 301 -12.15 0.00 16.12
CA GLY A 301 -11.50 0.32 17.40
C GLY A 301 -9.97 0.40 17.28
N MET A 302 -9.36 -0.61 16.66
CA MET A 302 -7.92 -0.62 16.42
C MET A 302 -7.46 0.56 15.54
N LEU A 303 -8.25 0.98 14.54
CA LEU A 303 -7.92 2.15 13.73
C LEU A 303 -7.96 3.45 14.54
N GLN A 304 -8.93 3.61 15.45
CA GLN A 304 -8.98 4.78 16.34
C GLN A 304 -7.76 4.83 17.27
N GLU A 305 -7.35 3.68 17.82
CA GLU A 305 -6.14 3.56 18.65
C GLU A 305 -4.87 3.84 17.83
N ASN A 306 -4.72 3.15 16.69
CA ASN A 306 -3.55 3.21 15.81
C ASN A 306 -3.30 4.60 15.21
N TYR A 307 -4.30 5.45 15.10
CA TYR A 307 -4.19 6.78 14.49
C TYR A 307 -4.55 7.91 15.46
N SER A 308 -4.69 7.61 16.76
CA SER A 308 -4.90 8.64 17.79
C SER A 308 -3.69 9.58 17.90
N GLY A 309 -3.91 10.90 17.86
CA GLY A 309 -2.83 11.90 18.00
C GLY A 309 -1.88 12.02 16.81
N VAL A 310 -2.30 11.57 15.62
CA VAL A 310 -1.62 11.79 14.32
C VAL A 310 -2.52 12.62 13.41
#